data_AF-A0A511SSU5-F1
#
_entry.id   AF-A0A511SSU5-F1
#
_cell.length_a   1.000
_cell.length_b   1.000
_cell.length_c   1.000
_cell.angle_alpha   90.00
_cell.angle_beta   90.00
_cell.angle_gamma   90.00
#
_symmetry.space_group_name_H-M   'P 1'
#
loop_
_entity.id
_entity.type
_entity.pdbx_description
1 polymer ?
#
loop_
_entity_poly.entity_id
_entity_poly.type
_entity_poly.pdbx_seq_one_letter_code
_entity_poly.pdbx_strand_id
1 'polypeptide(L)'
;MSTQRVDKAWQQKGLKEFSTEALLGTLGHYGIPVTEEDFRKLSESTFPLGIAQQWKSKWKGTGPFKDFVVAAPVELWRRWLPDRVAPHEMTDTLASLMKSLLELLNGKTDAPVSAAFERMTSLRARLPVDDKGLPQERFMQEALAPFSEKDAELFDRLAELLARSGHVNHAESFAEMEEFFLPDRKGISRAMVRAAKGEKDEAATDLVKLSEDTSRSAIARILAVDGLIHLQTHGVAATAARTLLAWAEENKDLHLALDLMPRLEHIYKAQNDRVNLLDLMRISERLNEEHDRIHPGHNRHRHG
;
A
#
# COMPACT_ATOMS: atom_id res chain seq x y z
N MET A 1 27.75 -26.10 14.90
CA MET A 1 27.38 -24.69 14.65
C MET A 1 28.66 -23.86 14.53
N SER A 2 28.70 -22.90 13.61
CA SER A 2 29.85 -22.01 13.39
C SER A 2 30.22 -21.23 14.65
N THR A 3 31.52 -21.08 14.93
CA THR A 3 32.06 -20.22 16.00
C THR A 3 32.33 -18.78 15.53
N GLN A 4 32.25 -18.52 14.23
CA GLN A 4 32.44 -17.18 13.67
C GLN A 4 31.26 -16.28 14.03
N ARG A 5 31.52 -14.99 14.28
CA ARG A 5 30.51 -14.02 14.64
C ARG A 5 30.79 -12.68 14.00
N VAL A 6 29.71 -11.97 13.71
CA VAL A 6 29.72 -10.57 13.28
C VAL A 6 30.21 -9.68 14.43
N ASP A 7 31.07 -8.72 14.13
CA ASP A 7 31.59 -7.75 15.11
C ASP A 7 30.60 -6.61 15.39
N LYS A 8 30.84 -5.80 16.43
CA LYS A 8 29.93 -4.72 16.85
C LYS A 8 29.83 -3.55 15.84
N ALA A 9 30.75 -3.43 14.89
CA ALA A 9 30.77 -2.39 13.87
C ALA A 9 29.95 -2.75 12.63
N TRP A 10 29.18 -3.85 12.66
CA TRP A 10 28.40 -4.32 11.51
C TRP A 10 27.38 -3.31 10.98
N GLN A 11 26.83 -2.45 11.83
CA GLN A 11 25.91 -1.40 11.41
C GLN A 11 26.60 -0.39 10.48
N GLN A 12 27.90 -0.15 10.65
CA GLN A 12 28.69 0.75 9.82
C GLN A 12 29.22 0.04 8.56
N LYS A 13 29.69 -1.21 8.70
CA LYS A 13 30.26 -1.99 7.60
C LYS A 13 29.19 -2.55 6.64
N GLY A 14 28.00 -2.83 7.16
CA GLY A 14 26.97 -3.62 6.49
C GLY A 14 27.22 -5.12 6.58
N LEU A 15 26.15 -5.92 6.50
CA LEU A 15 26.23 -7.38 6.65
C LEU A 15 26.89 -8.09 5.46
N LYS A 16 26.90 -7.44 4.28
CA LYS A 16 27.57 -7.95 3.07
C LYS A 16 29.06 -8.24 3.25
N GLU A 17 29.72 -7.54 4.18
CA GLU A 17 31.16 -7.67 4.46
C GLU A 17 31.48 -8.89 5.36
N PHE A 18 30.48 -9.59 5.88
CA PHE A 18 30.64 -10.74 6.76
C PHE A 18 30.25 -12.04 6.06
N SER A 19 30.92 -13.15 6.41
CA SER A 19 30.59 -14.49 5.91
C SER A 19 29.20 -14.94 6.37
N THR A 20 28.59 -15.87 5.63
CA THR A 20 27.28 -16.42 6.00
C THR A 20 27.38 -17.15 7.33
N GLU A 21 28.49 -17.85 7.56
CA GLU A 21 28.82 -18.54 8.80
C GLU A 21 28.88 -17.59 10.00
N ALA A 22 29.35 -16.36 9.82
CA ALA A 22 29.38 -15.34 10.87
C ALA A 22 27.96 -14.82 11.19
N LEU A 23 27.11 -14.67 10.17
CA LEU A 23 25.71 -14.30 10.36
C LEU A 23 24.97 -15.38 11.17
N LEU A 24 25.10 -16.66 10.75
CA LEU A 24 24.47 -17.79 11.44
C LEU A 24 25.02 -17.99 12.85
N GLY A 25 26.32 -17.82 13.06
CA GLY A 25 26.92 -17.89 14.39
C GLY A 25 26.41 -16.78 15.32
N THR A 26 26.23 -15.55 14.82
CA THR A 26 25.60 -14.47 15.59
C THR A 26 24.12 -14.76 15.90
N LEU A 27 23.35 -15.25 14.92
CA LEU A 27 21.95 -15.63 15.13
C LEU A 27 21.81 -16.72 16.20
N GLY A 28 22.59 -17.80 16.07
CA GLY A 28 22.60 -18.91 17.02
C GLY A 28 23.02 -18.48 18.44
N HIS A 29 24.06 -17.64 18.56
CA HIS A 29 24.50 -17.13 19.86
C HIS A 29 23.39 -16.36 20.59
N TYR A 30 22.56 -15.63 19.86
CA TYR A 30 21.46 -14.83 20.43
C TYR A 30 20.10 -15.54 20.39
N GLY A 31 20.08 -16.85 20.22
CA GLY A 31 18.88 -17.69 20.43
C GLY A 31 18.09 -18.06 19.17
N ILE A 32 18.64 -17.80 17.98
CA ILE A 32 18.01 -18.13 16.69
C ILE A 32 18.92 -19.11 15.93
N PRO A 33 18.94 -20.40 16.30
CA PRO A 33 19.58 -21.40 15.47
C PRO A 33 18.77 -21.56 14.19
N VAL A 34 19.39 -21.32 13.04
CA VAL A 34 18.75 -21.45 11.73
C VAL A 34 19.74 -22.05 10.73
N THR A 35 19.26 -22.98 9.91
CA THR A 35 20.00 -23.53 8.77
C THR A 35 19.50 -22.91 7.46
N GLU A 36 20.25 -23.10 6.36
CA GLU A 36 19.80 -22.69 5.04
C GLU A 36 18.49 -23.39 4.64
N GLU A 37 18.34 -24.68 4.94
CA GLU A 37 17.13 -25.46 4.66
C GLU A 37 15.92 -24.89 5.42
N ASP A 38 16.07 -24.61 6.71
CA ASP A 38 14.99 -24.00 7.51
C ASP A 38 14.59 -22.62 6.98
N PHE A 39 15.57 -21.81 6.57
CA PHE A 39 15.33 -20.49 6.02
C PHE A 39 14.60 -20.57 4.67
N ARG A 40 15.03 -21.46 3.78
CA ARG A 40 14.37 -21.69 2.48
C ARG A 40 12.92 -22.11 2.68
N LYS A 41 12.67 -23.07 3.57
CA LYS A 41 11.31 -23.50 3.91
C LYS A 41 10.47 -22.36 4.47
N LEU A 42 11.04 -21.54 5.36
CA LEU A 42 10.33 -20.39 5.91
C LEU A 42 9.98 -19.35 4.81
N SER A 43 10.90 -19.13 3.87
CA SER A 43 10.74 -18.20 2.74
C SER A 43 9.64 -18.60 1.73
N GLU A 44 9.11 -19.81 1.82
CA GLU A 44 7.97 -20.24 0.99
C GLU A 44 6.66 -19.54 1.42
N SER A 45 6.59 -19.07 2.67
CA SER A 45 5.35 -18.55 3.27
C SER A 45 5.44 -17.13 3.83
N THR A 46 6.67 -16.59 3.93
CA THR A 46 6.92 -15.26 4.51
C THR A 46 8.15 -14.61 3.88
N PHE A 47 8.25 -13.30 4.04
CA PHE A 47 9.32 -12.45 3.52
C PHE A 47 10.22 -11.96 4.68
N PRO A 48 11.35 -11.30 4.41
CA PRO A 48 12.35 -11.00 5.44
C PRO A 48 11.82 -10.30 6.70
N LEU A 49 10.83 -9.40 6.61
CA LEU A 49 10.29 -8.74 7.81
C LEU A 49 9.42 -9.72 8.62
N GLY A 50 8.58 -10.53 7.98
CA GLY A 50 7.82 -11.58 8.66
C GLY A 50 8.73 -12.63 9.32
N ILE A 51 9.85 -13.00 8.67
CA ILE A 51 10.91 -13.83 9.28
C ILE A 51 11.48 -13.14 10.53
N ALA A 52 11.84 -11.85 10.40
CA ALA A 52 12.36 -11.08 11.52
C ALA A 52 11.36 -11.00 12.69
N GLN A 53 10.06 -10.81 12.42
CA GLN A 53 9.02 -10.78 13.45
C GLN A 53 8.93 -12.10 14.22
N GLN A 54 8.99 -13.24 13.51
CA GLN A 54 9.01 -14.55 14.15
C GLN A 54 10.26 -14.72 15.03
N TRP A 55 11.42 -14.30 14.54
CA TRP A 55 12.68 -14.40 15.27
C TRP A 55 12.74 -13.45 16.48
N LYS A 56 12.15 -12.25 16.38
CA LYS A 56 12.19 -11.21 17.41
C LYS A 56 11.68 -11.69 18.76
N SER A 57 10.65 -12.56 18.77
CA SER A 57 10.10 -13.16 20.00
C SER A 57 11.10 -13.99 20.82
N LYS A 58 12.13 -14.54 20.15
CA LYS A 58 13.16 -15.41 20.73
C LYS A 58 14.53 -14.73 20.82
N TRP A 59 14.66 -13.53 20.25
CA TRP A 59 15.92 -12.81 20.13
C TRP A 59 16.42 -12.30 21.48
N LYS A 60 17.68 -12.63 21.81
CA LYS A 60 18.34 -12.19 23.04
C LYS A 60 19.41 -11.11 22.82
N GLY A 61 19.60 -10.66 21.59
CA GLY A 61 20.60 -9.64 21.25
C GLY A 61 20.18 -8.24 21.71
N THR A 62 21.10 -7.51 22.32
CA THR A 62 20.90 -6.15 22.83
C THR A 62 22.00 -5.21 22.33
N GLY A 63 21.88 -3.92 22.64
CA GLY A 63 22.87 -2.91 22.27
C GLY A 63 23.13 -2.91 20.75
N PRO A 64 24.39 -3.01 20.30
CA PRO A 64 24.73 -3.01 18.87
C PRO A 64 24.07 -4.13 18.05
N PHE A 65 23.58 -5.20 18.68
CA PHE A 65 22.94 -6.33 17.99
C PHE A 65 21.41 -6.31 18.09
N LYS A 66 20.80 -5.29 18.69
CA LYS A 66 19.33 -5.21 18.85
C LYS A 66 18.62 -5.39 17.51
N ASP A 67 19.09 -4.71 16.47
CA ASP A 67 18.46 -4.70 15.15
C ASP A 67 19.04 -5.74 14.17
N PHE A 68 20.01 -6.54 14.63
CA PHE A 68 20.62 -7.59 13.82
C PHE A 68 19.58 -8.64 13.38
N VAL A 69 18.61 -8.94 14.25
CA VAL A 69 17.49 -9.87 13.94
C VAL A 69 16.60 -9.38 12.80
N VAL A 70 16.61 -8.09 12.49
CA VAL A 70 15.87 -7.50 11.37
C VAL A 70 16.73 -7.46 10.10
N ALA A 71 18.01 -7.11 10.22
CA ALA A 71 18.92 -7.01 9.08
C ALA A 71 19.35 -8.39 8.53
N ALA A 72 19.53 -9.39 9.40
CA ALA A 72 20.04 -10.70 9.00
C ALA A 72 19.13 -11.45 8.01
N PRO A 73 17.80 -11.52 8.20
CA PRO A 73 16.90 -12.12 7.20
C PRO A 73 17.02 -11.50 5.81
N VAL A 74 17.23 -10.19 5.70
CA VAL A 74 17.36 -9.49 4.42
C VAL A 74 18.65 -9.93 3.71
N GLU A 75 19.77 -9.97 4.44
CA GLU A 75 21.05 -10.40 3.88
C GLU A 75 21.05 -11.91 3.54
N LEU A 76 20.45 -12.76 4.38
CA LEU A 76 20.31 -14.19 4.09
C LEU A 76 19.42 -14.44 2.88
N TRP A 77 18.34 -13.68 2.72
CA TRP A 77 17.49 -13.74 1.51
C TRP A 77 18.32 -13.45 0.26
N ARG A 78 19.11 -12.37 0.26
CA ARG A 78 19.96 -11.99 -0.87
C ARG A 78 20.94 -13.11 -1.25
N ARG A 79 21.50 -13.82 -0.27
CA ARG A 79 22.51 -14.87 -0.50
C ARG A 79 21.90 -16.19 -0.94
N TRP A 80 20.80 -16.60 -0.33
CA TRP A 80 20.22 -17.92 -0.54
C TRP A 80 19.11 -17.93 -1.59
N LEU A 81 18.45 -16.80 -1.83
CA LEU A 81 17.33 -16.69 -2.76
C LEU A 81 17.59 -15.58 -3.80
N PRO A 82 18.73 -15.58 -4.50
CA PRO A 82 19.10 -14.50 -5.42
C PRO A 82 18.12 -14.35 -6.59
N ASP A 83 17.40 -15.41 -6.95
CA ASP A 83 16.42 -15.41 -8.03
C ASP A 83 15.04 -14.89 -7.59
N ARG A 84 14.80 -14.70 -6.29
CA ARG A 84 13.53 -14.22 -5.74
C ARG A 84 13.65 -12.75 -5.35
N VAL A 85 12.74 -11.93 -5.89
CA VAL A 85 12.66 -10.51 -5.54
C VAL A 85 12.40 -10.35 -4.04
N ALA A 86 13.21 -9.55 -3.37
CA ALA A 86 12.99 -9.14 -2.00
C ALA A 86 12.14 -7.85 -1.93
N PRO A 87 11.32 -7.66 -0.87
CA PRO A 87 10.50 -6.44 -0.71
C PRO A 87 11.30 -5.13 -0.79
N HIS A 88 12.51 -5.09 -0.22
CA HIS A 88 13.36 -3.89 -0.26
C HIS A 88 13.80 -3.50 -1.67
N GLU A 89 13.98 -4.47 -2.59
CA GLU A 89 14.29 -4.16 -3.99
C GLU A 89 13.14 -3.41 -4.64
N MET A 90 11.90 -3.76 -4.31
CA MET A 90 10.70 -3.07 -4.74
C MET A 90 10.61 -1.67 -4.13
N THR A 91 10.85 -1.53 -2.83
CA THR A 91 10.90 -0.23 -2.14
C THR A 91 11.90 0.71 -2.82
N ASP A 92 13.15 0.27 -3.01
CA ASP A 92 14.23 1.08 -3.58
C ASP A 92 13.93 1.47 -5.04
N THR A 93 13.42 0.52 -5.83
CA THR A 93 13.07 0.76 -7.24
C THR A 93 11.91 1.75 -7.36
N LEU A 94 10.89 1.65 -6.50
CA LEU A 94 9.75 2.57 -6.49
C LEU A 94 10.15 3.97 -6.04
N ALA A 95 10.93 4.07 -4.96
CA ALA A 95 11.46 5.34 -4.50
C ALA A 95 12.32 6.03 -5.58
N SER A 96 13.15 5.27 -6.29
CA SER A 96 13.94 5.80 -7.41
C SER A 96 13.07 6.28 -8.58
N LEU A 97 11.97 5.59 -8.88
CA LEU A 97 11.04 6.01 -9.92
C LEU A 97 10.30 7.30 -9.53
N MET A 98 9.72 7.34 -8.32
CA MET A 98 9.04 8.52 -7.79
C MET A 98 9.98 9.74 -7.77
N LYS A 99 11.23 9.56 -7.35
CA LYS A 99 12.25 10.61 -7.39
C LYS A 99 12.51 11.11 -8.81
N SER A 100 12.64 10.22 -9.78
CA SER A 100 12.91 10.59 -11.18
C SER A 100 11.73 11.37 -11.77
N LEU A 101 10.50 10.99 -11.44
CA LEU A 101 9.29 11.69 -11.86
C LEU A 101 9.14 13.06 -11.18
N LEU A 102 9.50 13.17 -9.90
CA LEU A 102 9.58 14.46 -9.21
C LEU A 102 10.62 15.39 -9.84
N GLU A 103 11.79 14.87 -10.20
CA GLU A 103 12.81 15.64 -10.91
C GLU A 103 12.26 16.21 -12.23
N LEU A 104 11.56 15.36 -13.01
CA LEU A 104 10.88 15.79 -14.24
C LEU A 104 9.86 16.90 -13.97
N LEU A 105 8.97 16.71 -12.97
CA LEU A 105 7.97 17.71 -12.58
C LEU A 105 8.58 19.04 -12.13
N ASN A 106 9.78 19.01 -11.56
CA ASN A 106 10.55 20.19 -11.16
C ASN A 106 11.31 20.84 -12.33
N GLY A 107 11.05 20.42 -13.58
CA GLY A 107 11.62 21.02 -14.79
C GLY A 107 12.99 20.47 -15.18
N LYS A 108 13.47 19.40 -14.54
CA LYS A 108 14.73 18.75 -14.94
C LYS A 108 14.51 17.92 -16.19
N THR A 109 14.93 18.44 -17.33
CA THR A 109 14.70 17.86 -18.66
C THR A 109 15.48 16.56 -18.90
N ASP A 110 16.57 16.33 -18.19
CA ASP A 110 17.41 15.12 -18.25
C ASP A 110 17.13 14.13 -17.10
N ALA A 111 15.97 14.24 -16.44
CA ALA A 111 15.56 13.29 -15.41
C ALA A 111 15.52 11.85 -16.00
N PRO A 112 16.09 10.85 -15.31
CA PRO A 112 16.28 9.49 -15.86
C PRO A 112 14.99 8.64 -15.80
N VAL A 113 13.85 9.20 -16.22
CA VAL A 113 12.51 8.62 -16.08
C VAL A 113 12.38 7.31 -16.86
N SER A 114 12.83 7.26 -18.12
CA SER A 114 12.74 6.04 -18.94
C SER A 114 13.52 4.88 -18.30
N ALA A 115 14.76 5.12 -17.88
CA ALA A 115 15.57 4.11 -17.20
C ALA A 115 14.95 3.68 -15.86
N ALA A 116 14.29 4.60 -15.15
CA ALA A 116 13.59 4.25 -13.92
C ALA A 116 12.36 3.37 -14.17
N PHE A 117 11.56 3.65 -15.21
CA PHE A 117 10.46 2.78 -15.62
C PHE A 117 10.95 1.41 -16.10
N GLU A 118 12.02 1.34 -16.90
CA GLU A 118 12.59 0.07 -17.36
C GLU A 118 13.01 -0.83 -16.19
N ARG A 119 13.66 -0.25 -15.17
CA ARG A 119 14.01 -0.99 -13.94
C ARG A 119 12.76 -1.50 -13.23
N MET A 120 11.73 -0.66 -13.11
CA MET A 120 10.49 -1.04 -12.47
C MET A 120 9.74 -2.14 -13.23
N THR A 121 9.66 -2.04 -14.56
CA THR A 121 9.04 -3.07 -15.41
C THR A 121 9.81 -4.39 -15.32
N SER A 122 11.14 -4.34 -15.30
CA SER A 122 12.00 -5.53 -15.15
C SER A 122 11.81 -6.19 -13.78
N LEU A 123 11.60 -5.40 -12.73
CA LEU A 123 11.31 -5.92 -11.40
C LEU A 123 9.90 -6.53 -11.35
N ARG A 124 8.89 -5.81 -11.89
CA ARG A 124 7.49 -6.22 -11.96
C ARG A 124 7.33 -7.63 -12.55
N ALA A 125 8.09 -7.94 -13.60
CA ALA A 125 8.05 -9.25 -14.27
C ALA A 125 8.49 -10.43 -13.37
N ARG A 126 9.18 -10.17 -12.25
CA ARG A 126 9.70 -11.17 -11.32
C ARG A 126 9.03 -11.12 -9.94
N LEU A 127 8.05 -10.24 -9.76
CA LEU A 127 7.38 -10.09 -8.47
C LEU A 127 6.63 -11.37 -8.08
N PRO A 128 6.60 -11.72 -6.78
CA PRO A 128 5.76 -12.81 -6.32
C PRO A 128 4.29 -12.44 -6.49
N VAL A 129 3.58 -13.24 -7.26
CA VAL A 129 2.14 -13.09 -7.50
C VAL A 129 1.33 -14.21 -6.84
N ASP A 130 0.05 -13.96 -6.62
CA ASP A 130 -0.94 -14.95 -6.20
C ASP A 130 -1.50 -15.74 -7.39
N ASP A 131 -2.45 -16.65 -7.12
CA ASP A 131 -3.09 -17.48 -8.13
C ASP A 131 -3.90 -16.69 -9.17
N LYS A 132 -4.17 -15.40 -8.91
CA LYS A 132 -4.86 -14.47 -9.81
C LYS A 132 -3.88 -13.59 -10.59
N GLY A 133 -2.57 -13.77 -10.41
CA GLY A 133 -1.53 -12.96 -11.04
C GLY A 133 -1.39 -11.56 -10.43
N LEU A 134 -1.95 -11.31 -9.24
CA LEU A 134 -1.80 -10.06 -8.50
C LEU A 134 -0.61 -10.15 -7.55
N PRO A 135 0.10 -9.04 -7.24
CA PRO A 135 1.16 -9.05 -6.24
C PRO A 135 0.68 -9.63 -4.91
N GLN A 136 1.49 -10.51 -4.30
CA GLN A 136 1.14 -11.08 -3.01
C GLN A 136 0.99 -9.98 -1.95
N GLU A 137 -0.12 -9.96 -1.23
CA GLU A 137 -0.46 -8.91 -0.26
C GLU A 137 0.64 -8.72 0.79
N ARG A 138 1.15 -9.83 1.37
CA ARG A 138 2.24 -9.78 2.36
C ARG A 138 3.53 -9.18 1.80
N PHE A 139 3.84 -9.47 0.53
CA PHE A 139 5.00 -8.88 -0.14
C PHE A 139 4.82 -7.37 -0.25
N MET A 140 3.65 -6.93 -0.72
CA MET A 140 3.35 -5.51 -0.89
C MET A 140 3.30 -4.76 0.44
N GLN A 141 2.74 -5.36 1.49
CA GLN A 141 2.76 -4.78 2.84
C GLN A 141 4.19 -4.54 3.32
N GLU A 142 5.09 -5.51 3.16
CA GLU A 142 6.51 -5.32 3.54
C GLU A 142 7.23 -4.31 2.64
N ALA A 143 6.96 -4.33 1.33
CA ALA A 143 7.61 -3.43 0.37
C ALA A 143 7.17 -1.98 0.52
N LEU A 144 5.92 -1.74 0.94
CA LEU A 144 5.36 -0.41 1.10
C LEU A 144 5.50 0.16 2.51
N ALA A 145 5.72 -0.69 3.53
CA ALA A 145 5.87 -0.26 4.92
C ALA A 145 6.93 0.84 5.18
N PRO A 146 8.05 0.93 4.44
CA PRO A 146 9.03 2.00 4.65
C PRO A 146 8.58 3.39 4.20
N PHE A 147 7.55 3.50 3.35
CA PHE A 147 7.05 4.79 2.88
C PHE A 147 6.28 5.49 3.99
N SER A 148 6.61 6.77 4.21
CA SER A 148 5.85 7.62 5.14
C SER A 148 4.50 8.00 4.55
N GLU A 149 3.60 8.55 5.38
CA GLU A 149 2.33 9.12 4.91
C GLU A 149 2.54 10.16 3.79
N LYS A 150 3.58 10.99 3.88
CA LYS A 150 3.92 11.96 2.83
C LYS A 150 4.36 11.30 1.53
N ASP A 151 5.07 10.18 1.61
CA ASP A 151 5.47 9.43 0.42
C ASP A 151 4.26 8.76 -0.22
N ALA A 152 3.33 8.24 0.58
CA ALA A 152 2.07 7.68 0.10
C ALA A 152 1.19 8.77 -0.56
N GLU A 153 1.03 9.94 0.07
CA GLU A 153 0.31 11.07 -0.54
C GLU A 153 0.92 11.51 -1.87
N LEU A 154 2.26 11.53 -1.96
CA LEU A 154 2.95 11.83 -3.19
C LEU A 154 2.67 10.75 -4.25
N PHE A 155 2.82 9.48 -3.89
CA PHE A 155 2.55 8.35 -4.77
C PHE A 155 1.13 8.44 -5.35
N ASP A 156 0.13 8.69 -4.50
CA ASP A 156 -1.29 8.79 -4.87
C ASP A 156 -1.57 9.94 -5.87
N ARG A 157 -0.81 11.04 -5.80
CA ARG A 157 -1.03 12.22 -6.66
C ARG A 157 -0.16 12.23 -7.90
N LEU A 158 0.86 11.38 -7.99
CA LEU A 158 1.93 11.54 -8.97
C LEU A 158 1.44 11.39 -10.41
N ALA A 159 0.60 10.39 -10.69
CA ALA A 159 -0.01 10.21 -12.01
C ALA A 159 -0.81 11.46 -12.44
N GLU A 160 -1.62 11.99 -11.53
CA GLU A 160 -2.42 13.18 -11.80
C GLU A 160 -1.56 14.42 -12.04
N LEU A 161 -0.53 14.65 -11.22
CA LEU A 161 0.40 15.77 -11.36
C LEU A 161 1.16 15.71 -12.70
N LEU A 162 1.60 14.52 -13.10
CA LEU A 162 2.24 14.29 -14.40
C LEU A 162 1.29 14.64 -15.55
N ALA A 163 0.03 14.18 -15.48
CA ALA A 163 -0.97 14.46 -16.51
C ALA A 163 -1.25 15.97 -16.63
N ARG A 164 -1.47 16.66 -15.50
CA ARG A 164 -1.69 18.12 -15.46
C ARG A 164 -0.50 18.92 -15.98
N SER A 165 0.70 18.39 -15.82
CA SER A 165 1.95 19.01 -16.30
C SER A 165 2.28 18.68 -17.76
N GLY A 166 1.39 17.98 -18.47
CA GLY A 166 1.56 17.62 -19.89
C GLY A 166 2.40 16.36 -20.12
N HIS A 167 2.82 15.65 -19.08
CA HIS A 167 3.58 14.40 -19.17
C HIS A 167 2.68 13.17 -19.25
N VAL A 168 1.72 13.18 -20.19
CA VAL A 168 0.61 12.20 -20.27
C VAL A 168 1.09 10.75 -20.35
N ASN A 169 2.09 10.44 -21.18
CA ASN A 169 2.58 9.06 -21.32
C ASN A 169 3.17 8.52 -20.01
N HIS A 170 3.85 9.37 -19.23
CA HIS A 170 4.39 8.99 -17.93
C HIS A 170 3.28 8.84 -16.88
N ALA A 171 2.25 9.69 -16.94
CA ALA A 171 1.07 9.59 -16.09
C ALA A 171 0.34 8.26 -16.31
N GLU A 172 0.08 7.88 -17.56
CA GLU A 172 -0.60 6.62 -17.91
C GLU A 172 0.23 5.40 -17.49
N SER A 173 1.56 5.44 -17.73
CA SER A 173 2.48 4.37 -17.31
C SER A 173 2.53 4.21 -15.79
N PHE A 174 2.55 5.33 -15.05
CA PHE A 174 2.54 5.30 -13.59
C PHE A 174 1.20 4.82 -13.03
N ALA A 175 0.08 5.29 -13.59
CA ALA A 175 -1.25 4.84 -13.18
C ALA A 175 -1.45 3.33 -13.39
N GLU A 176 -0.98 2.76 -14.51
CA GLU A 176 -1.01 1.30 -14.69
C GLU A 176 -0.23 0.57 -13.60
N MET A 177 0.96 1.06 -13.28
CA MET A 177 1.82 0.47 -12.29
C MET A 177 1.19 0.55 -10.89
N GLU A 178 0.61 1.70 -10.54
CA GLU A 178 -0.12 1.88 -9.29
C GLU A 178 -1.28 0.88 -9.17
N GLU A 179 -2.10 0.76 -10.21
CA GLU A 179 -3.24 -0.15 -10.23
C GLU A 179 -2.83 -1.64 -10.17
N PHE A 180 -1.62 -1.95 -10.62
CA PHE A 180 -1.05 -3.27 -10.46
C PHE A 180 -0.59 -3.54 -9.02
N PHE A 181 0.03 -2.57 -8.36
CA PHE A 181 0.49 -2.69 -6.97
C PHE A 181 -0.63 -2.62 -5.94
N LEU A 182 -1.68 -1.87 -6.26
CA LEU A 182 -2.84 -1.65 -5.40
C LEU A 182 -4.11 -2.05 -6.18
N PRO A 183 -4.43 -3.36 -6.26
CA PRO A 183 -5.51 -3.86 -7.10
C PRO A 183 -6.89 -3.24 -6.79
N ASP A 184 -7.14 -2.85 -5.54
CA ASP A 184 -8.37 -2.16 -5.17
C ASP A 184 -8.55 -0.82 -5.91
N ARG A 185 -7.44 -0.19 -6.35
CA ARG A 185 -7.43 1.04 -7.13
C ARG A 185 -7.58 0.84 -8.63
N LYS A 186 -7.68 -0.40 -9.12
CA LYS A 186 -7.77 -0.70 -10.57
C LYS A 186 -8.88 0.09 -11.26
N GLY A 187 -8.55 0.87 -12.28
CA GLY A 187 -9.43 1.81 -12.99
C GLY A 187 -9.53 3.22 -12.39
N ILE A 188 -9.22 3.41 -11.10
CA ILE A 188 -9.36 4.69 -10.40
C ILE A 188 -8.24 5.64 -10.80
N SER A 189 -6.99 5.20 -10.73
CA SER A 189 -5.83 6.04 -11.08
C SER A 189 -5.88 6.48 -12.54
N ARG A 190 -6.28 5.58 -13.45
CA ARG A 190 -6.50 5.92 -14.85
C ARG A 190 -7.64 6.93 -15.03
N ALA A 191 -8.73 6.82 -14.28
CA ALA A 191 -9.80 7.82 -14.30
C ALA A 191 -9.29 9.20 -13.84
N MET A 192 -8.43 9.26 -12.81
CA MET A 192 -7.80 10.52 -12.39
C MET A 192 -6.92 11.13 -13.48
N VAL A 193 -6.13 10.31 -14.19
CA VAL A 193 -5.33 10.76 -15.34
C VAL A 193 -6.23 11.31 -16.45
N ARG A 194 -7.33 10.63 -16.78
CA ARG A 194 -8.30 11.11 -17.78
C ARG A 194 -8.90 12.46 -17.39
N ALA A 195 -9.35 12.59 -16.13
CA ALA A 195 -9.88 13.85 -15.63
C ALA A 195 -8.84 14.99 -15.71
N ALA A 196 -7.58 14.71 -15.37
CA ALA A 196 -6.48 15.67 -15.48
C ALA A 196 -6.16 16.08 -16.92
N LYS A 197 -6.49 15.25 -17.92
CA LYS A 197 -6.38 15.55 -19.35
C LYS A 197 -7.58 16.35 -19.89
N GLY A 198 -8.59 16.62 -19.06
CA GLY A 198 -9.80 17.35 -19.43
C GLY A 198 -11.03 16.48 -19.68
N GLU A 199 -10.94 15.15 -19.56
CA GLU A 199 -12.04 14.19 -19.74
C GLU A 199 -12.78 13.92 -18.42
N LYS A 200 -13.21 15.00 -17.75
CA LYS A 200 -13.73 14.93 -16.38
C LYS A 200 -15.04 14.14 -16.29
N ASP A 201 -15.95 14.32 -17.24
CA ASP A 201 -17.27 13.69 -17.22
C ASP A 201 -17.19 12.20 -17.55
N GLU A 202 -16.31 11.81 -18.48
CA GLU A 202 -16.03 10.41 -18.78
C GLU A 202 -15.33 9.72 -17.60
N ALA A 203 -14.37 10.39 -16.96
CA ALA A 203 -13.72 9.87 -15.75
C ALA A 203 -14.73 9.67 -14.60
N ALA A 204 -15.65 10.61 -14.38
CA ALA A 204 -16.71 10.46 -13.39
C ALA A 204 -17.63 9.28 -13.74
N THR A 205 -17.96 9.09 -15.02
CA THR A 205 -18.75 7.95 -15.50
C THR A 205 -18.07 6.62 -15.20
N ASP A 206 -16.76 6.53 -15.41
CA ASP A 206 -16.00 5.32 -15.11
C ASP A 206 -15.97 5.04 -13.60
N LEU A 207 -15.78 6.05 -12.76
CA LEU A 207 -15.79 5.90 -11.30
C LEU A 207 -17.15 5.46 -10.75
N VAL A 208 -18.26 5.95 -11.33
CA VAL A 208 -19.60 5.46 -10.97
C VAL A 208 -19.71 3.97 -11.24
N LYS A 209 -19.31 3.51 -12.43
CA LYS A 209 -19.33 2.06 -12.76
C LYS A 209 -18.48 1.25 -11.79
N LEU A 210 -17.31 1.76 -11.40
CA LEU A 210 -16.45 1.10 -10.42
C LEU A 210 -17.08 1.02 -9.02
N SER A 211 -17.85 2.04 -8.62
CA SER A 211 -18.58 2.04 -7.33
C SER A 211 -19.77 1.06 -7.32
N GLU A 212 -20.33 0.76 -8.50
CA GLU A 212 -21.48 -0.15 -8.68
C GLU A 212 -21.06 -1.61 -8.93
N ASP A 213 -19.81 -1.86 -9.27
CA ASP A 213 -19.29 -3.20 -9.58
C ASP A 213 -19.21 -4.09 -8.33
N THR A 214 -20.20 -4.96 -8.17
CA THR A 214 -20.32 -5.90 -7.03
C THR A 214 -19.31 -7.04 -7.07
N SER A 215 -18.55 -7.20 -8.16
CA SER A 215 -17.44 -8.15 -8.20
C SER A 215 -16.19 -7.65 -7.47
N ARG A 216 -16.15 -6.35 -7.15
CA ARG A 216 -15.05 -5.70 -6.44
C ARG A 216 -15.25 -5.73 -4.93
N SER A 217 -14.14 -5.58 -4.21
CA SER A 217 -14.14 -5.41 -2.76
C SER A 217 -14.91 -4.15 -2.34
N ALA A 218 -15.44 -4.14 -1.12
CA ALA A 218 -16.09 -2.97 -0.54
C ALA A 218 -15.15 -1.75 -0.54
N ILE A 219 -13.87 -1.96 -0.19
CA ILE A 219 -12.86 -0.91 -0.17
C ILE A 219 -12.63 -0.31 -1.56
N ALA A 220 -12.54 -1.13 -2.63
CA ALA A 220 -12.38 -0.63 -3.99
C ALA A 220 -13.57 0.23 -4.44
N ARG A 221 -14.79 -0.15 -4.05
CA ARG A 221 -16.01 0.61 -4.35
C ARG A 221 -16.05 1.94 -3.58
N ILE A 222 -15.61 1.97 -2.32
CA ILE A 222 -15.43 3.21 -1.55
C ILE A 222 -14.39 4.11 -2.22
N LEU A 223 -13.23 3.56 -2.61
CA LEU A 223 -12.17 4.35 -3.25
C LEU A 223 -12.66 5.01 -4.55
N ALA A 224 -13.56 4.37 -5.30
CA ALA A 224 -14.18 4.98 -6.47
C ALA A 224 -15.07 6.19 -6.11
N VAL A 225 -15.80 6.11 -4.99
CA VAL A 225 -16.54 7.25 -4.42
C VAL A 225 -15.58 8.36 -3.99
N ASP A 226 -14.48 8.02 -3.31
CA ASP A 226 -13.45 8.99 -2.93
C ASP A 226 -12.86 9.68 -4.17
N GLY A 227 -12.68 8.95 -5.27
CA GLY A 227 -12.34 9.51 -6.59
C GLY A 227 -13.37 10.53 -7.11
N LEU A 228 -14.67 10.23 -7.02
CA LEU A 228 -15.73 11.19 -7.40
C LEU A 228 -15.72 12.45 -6.53
N ILE A 229 -15.42 12.30 -5.23
CA ILE A 229 -15.26 13.43 -4.31
C ILE A 229 -14.05 14.28 -4.72
N HIS A 230 -12.92 13.65 -5.04
CA HIS A 230 -11.71 14.32 -5.52
C HIS A 230 -11.94 15.11 -6.81
N LEU A 231 -12.72 14.56 -7.74
CA LEU A 231 -13.17 15.27 -8.95
C LEU A 231 -14.17 16.39 -8.65
N GLN A 232 -14.61 16.57 -7.41
CA GLN A 232 -15.61 17.57 -7.01
C GLN A 232 -16.95 17.40 -7.75
N THR A 233 -17.27 16.19 -8.22
CA THR A 233 -18.56 15.87 -8.84
C THR A 233 -19.57 15.52 -7.75
N HIS A 234 -19.79 16.43 -6.80
CA HIS A 234 -20.50 16.16 -5.55
C HIS A 234 -21.90 15.56 -5.72
N GLY A 235 -22.66 15.98 -6.75
CA GLY A 235 -23.97 15.38 -7.04
C GLY A 235 -23.88 13.90 -7.42
N VAL A 236 -22.95 13.57 -8.31
CA VAL A 236 -22.70 12.18 -8.75
C VAL A 236 -22.13 11.36 -7.59
N ALA A 237 -21.20 11.92 -6.82
CA ALA A 237 -20.63 11.29 -5.63
C ALA A 237 -21.71 10.96 -4.58
N ALA A 238 -22.64 11.88 -4.32
CA ALA A 238 -23.74 11.66 -3.39
C ALA A 238 -24.61 10.47 -3.82
N THR A 239 -24.99 10.41 -5.10
CA THR A 239 -25.79 9.30 -5.65
C THR A 239 -25.05 7.97 -5.52
N ALA A 240 -23.80 7.89 -5.96
CA ALA A 240 -23.00 6.68 -5.86
C ALA A 240 -22.84 6.19 -4.40
N ALA A 241 -22.50 7.11 -3.50
CA ALA A 241 -22.32 6.81 -2.07
C ALA A 241 -23.63 6.36 -1.40
N ARG A 242 -24.79 6.96 -1.75
CA ARG A 242 -26.10 6.55 -1.25
C ARG A 242 -26.50 5.16 -1.74
N THR A 243 -26.23 4.84 -3.01
CA THR A 243 -26.46 3.50 -3.56
C THR A 243 -25.60 2.46 -2.83
N LEU A 244 -24.32 2.77 -2.61
CA LEU A 244 -23.42 1.88 -1.88
C LEU A 244 -23.82 1.73 -0.41
N LEU A 245 -24.30 2.80 0.23
CA LEU A 245 -24.83 2.76 1.59
C LEU A 245 -26.04 1.85 1.69
N ALA A 246 -27.03 2.01 0.79
CA ALA A 246 -28.22 1.17 0.78
C ALA A 246 -27.86 -0.32 0.63
N TRP A 247 -26.90 -0.62 -0.25
CA TRP A 247 -26.37 -1.98 -0.40
C TRP A 247 -25.69 -2.48 0.88
N ALA A 248 -24.87 -1.65 1.53
CA ALA A 248 -24.19 -2.01 2.77
C ALA A 248 -25.19 -2.34 3.89
N GLU A 249 -26.24 -1.53 4.02
CA GLU A 249 -27.31 -1.75 4.99
C GLU A 249 -28.11 -3.03 4.72
N GLU A 250 -28.47 -3.28 3.45
CA GLU A 250 -29.17 -4.51 3.04
C GLU A 250 -28.35 -5.76 3.37
N ASN A 251 -27.03 -5.69 3.18
CA ASN A 251 -26.09 -6.78 3.45
C ASN A 251 -25.58 -6.80 4.91
N LYS A 252 -26.04 -5.88 5.76
CA LYS A 252 -25.59 -5.72 7.16
C LYS A 252 -24.08 -5.50 7.31
N ASP A 253 -23.44 -4.91 6.30
CA ASP A 253 -22.05 -4.48 6.38
C ASP A 253 -21.96 -3.13 7.09
N LEU A 254 -21.96 -3.18 8.41
CA LEU A 254 -21.95 -1.99 9.26
C LEU A 254 -20.66 -1.20 9.15
N HIS A 255 -19.53 -1.85 8.88
CA HIS A 255 -18.25 -1.15 8.72
C HIS A 255 -18.25 -0.31 7.45
N LEU A 256 -18.67 -0.89 6.32
CA LEU A 256 -18.83 -0.15 5.06
C LEU A 256 -19.85 0.99 5.22
N ALA A 257 -21.01 0.72 5.82
CA ALA A 257 -22.04 1.75 6.03
C ALA A 257 -21.51 2.93 6.86
N LEU A 258 -20.78 2.65 7.95
CA LEU A 258 -20.16 3.68 8.78
C LEU A 258 -19.02 4.41 8.08
N ASP A 259 -18.24 3.74 7.23
CA ASP A 259 -17.16 4.37 6.46
C ASP A 259 -17.68 5.36 5.40
N LEU A 260 -18.91 5.16 4.90
CA LEU A 260 -19.59 6.06 3.97
C LEU A 260 -20.16 7.31 4.63
N MET A 261 -20.45 7.28 5.93
CA MET A 261 -20.98 8.44 6.67
C MET A 261 -20.11 9.70 6.53
N PRO A 262 -18.80 9.68 6.85
CA PRO A 262 -17.96 10.87 6.72
C PRO A 262 -17.81 11.35 5.26
N ARG A 263 -17.89 10.45 4.26
CA ARG A 263 -17.90 10.82 2.84
C ARG A 263 -19.15 11.59 2.47
N LEU A 264 -20.32 11.04 2.80
CA LEU A 264 -21.61 11.68 2.55
C LEU A 264 -21.72 13.01 3.28
N GLU A 265 -21.24 13.08 4.52
CA GLU A 265 -21.20 14.33 5.30
C GLU A 265 -20.35 15.38 4.60
N HIS A 266 -19.14 15.02 4.13
CA HIS A 266 -18.28 15.91 3.36
C HIS A 266 -18.99 16.42 2.09
N ILE A 267 -19.60 15.53 1.32
CA ILE A 267 -20.33 15.87 0.08
C ILE A 267 -21.47 16.84 0.37
N TYR A 268 -22.34 16.55 1.35
CA TYR A 268 -23.49 17.41 1.65
C TYR A 268 -23.09 18.75 2.26
N LYS A 269 -21.99 18.81 3.03
CA LYS A 269 -21.41 20.09 3.47
C LYS A 269 -20.94 20.92 2.28
N ALA A 270 -20.24 20.31 1.32
CA ALA A 270 -19.78 21.01 0.11
C ALA A 270 -20.94 21.54 -0.74
N GLN A 271 -22.08 20.86 -0.74
CA GLN A 271 -23.30 21.28 -1.43
C GLN A 271 -24.19 22.23 -0.63
N ASN A 272 -23.87 22.49 0.66
CA ASN A 272 -24.75 23.18 1.61
C ASN A 272 -26.15 22.53 1.71
N ASP A 273 -26.23 21.20 1.58
CA ASP A 273 -27.48 20.43 1.64
C ASP A 273 -27.82 20.06 3.09
N ARG A 274 -28.48 20.99 3.77
CA ARG A 274 -28.88 20.84 5.18
C ARG A 274 -29.89 19.72 5.40
N VAL A 275 -30.72 19.41 4.41
CA VAL A 275 -31.77 18.39 4.54
C VAL A 275 -31.13 17.01 4.60
N ASN A 276 -30.23 16.72 3.65
CA ASN A 276 -29.53 15.44 3.62
C ASN A 276 -28.53 15.30 4.79
N LEU A 277 -27.97 16.40 5.31
CA LEU A 277 -27.14 16.36 6.53
C LEU A 277 -27.94 15.90 7.75
N LEU A 278 -29.16 16.43 7.95
CA LEU A 278 -30.02 16.02 9.07
C LEU A 278 -30.47 14.56 8.95
N ASP A 279 -30.77 14.10 7.73
CA ASP A 279 -31.07 12.69 7.47
C ASP A 279 -29.87 11.80 7.77
N LEU A 280 -28.67 12.19 7.33
CA LEU A 280 -27.44 11.44 7.55
C LEU A 280 -27.10 11.31 9.05
N MET A 281 -27.34 12.34 9.86
CA MET A 281 -27.17 12.26 11.32
C MET A 281 -28.02 11.15 11.93
N ARG A 282 -29.30 11.07 11.56
CA ARG A 282 -30.22 10.03 12.05
C ARG A 282 -29.80 8.63 11.61
N ILE A 283 -29.31 8.50 10.38
CA ILE A 283 -28.78 7.23 9.86
C ILE A 283 -27.54 6.82 10.64
N SER A 284 -26.60 7.75 10.84
CA SER A 284 -25.36 7.52 11.59
C SER A 284 -25.62 7.09 13.03
N GLU A 285 -26.55 7.74 13.73
CA GLU A 285 -26.96 7.35 15.09
C GLU A 285 -27.46 5.90 15.12
N ARG A 286 -28.41 5.54 14.26
CA ARG A 286 -28.93 4.17 14.16
C ARG A 286 -27.84 3.14 13.86
N LEU A 287 -26.95 3.42 12.90
CA LEU A 287 -25.88 2.51 12.52
C LEU A 287 -24.87 2.31 13.66
N ASN A 288 -24.53 3.37 14.39
CA ASN A 288 -23.64 3.28 15.55
C ASN A 288 -24.27 2.48 16.70
N GLU A 289 -25.56 2.69 16.98
CA GLU A 289 -26.28 1.88 17.98
C GLU A 289 -26.31 0.39 17.61
N GLU A 290 -26.55 0.08 16.32
CA GLU A 290 -26.53 -1.29 15.84
C GLU A 290 -25.14 -1.91 15.91
N HIS A 291 -24.11 -1.17 15.50
CA HIS A 291 -22.71 -1.60 15.59
C HIS A 291 -22.30 -1.88 17.05
N ASP A 292 -22.64 -1.01 17.99
CA ASP A 292 -22.29 -1.16 19.41
C ASP A 292 -23.00 -2.35 20.07
N ARG A 293 -24.22 -2.65 19.63
CA ARG A 293 -24.95 -3.84 20.07
C ARG A 293 -24.24 -5.14 19.63
N ILE A 294 -23.63 -5.14 18.44
CA ILE A 294 -22.95 -6.32 17.87
C ILE A 294 -21.50 -6.42 18.37
N HIS A 295 -20.83 -5.28 18.59
CA HIS A 295 -19.44 -5.17 19.04
C HIS A 295 -19.30 -4.36 20.34
N PRO A 296 -19.80 -4.87 21.47
CA PRO A 296 -19.76 -4.14 22.73
C PRO A 296 -18.31 -3.84 23.15
N GLY A 297 -17.98 -2.55 23.28
CA GLY A 297 -16.67 -2.07 23.76
C GLY A 297 -15.69 -1.57 22.69
N HIS A 298 -16.03 -1.64 21.41
CA HIS A 298 -15.14 -1.21 20.31
C HIS A 298 -14.94 0.31 20.23
N ASN A 299 -15.87 1.11 20.79
CA ASN A 299 -15.82 2.58 20.77
C ASN A 299 -14.86 3.23 21.78
N ARG A 300 -14.15 2.46 22.63
CA ARG A 300 -13.20 3.02 23.61
C ARG A 300 -11.93 3.63 23.01
N HIS A 301 -11.73 3.55 21.69
CA HIS A 301 -10.50 4.02 21.02
C HIS A 301 -10.72 5.07 19.92
N ARG A 302 -11.95 5.56 19.66
CA ARG A 302 -12.22 6.52 18.57
C ARG A 302 -12.10 8.01 18.93
N HIS A 303 -11.80 8.34 20.20
CA HIS A 303 -11.47 9.69 20.63
C HIS A 303 -10.15 9.70 21.41
N GLY A 304 -9.06 9.90 20.68
CA GLY A 304 -7.72 10.24 21.18
C GLY A 304 -7.06 11.14 20.16
#